data_AF-A0A960BBY9-F1
#
_entry.id   AF-A0A960BBY9-F1
#
_cell.length_a   1.000
_cell.length_b   1.000
_cell.length_c   1.000
_cell.angle_alpha   90.00
_cell.angle_beta   90.00
_cell.angle_gamma   90.00
#
_symmetry.space_group_name_H-M   'P 1'
#
loop_
_entity.id
_entity.type
_entity.pdbx_description
1 polymer ?
#
loop_
_entity_poly.entity_id
_entity_poly.type
_entity_poly.pdbx_seq_one_letter_code
_entity_poly.pdbx_strand_id
1 'polypeptide(L)'
;FRLPNELIDDVVAKIGQLGGRFVTNFVVGKTATLEQLRDAGFARVFVGSGAGLPRFLNVPGEHLLNVMSANEFLTRVNLMQAHRGDHETPLPMVAETQVLIIGGGNTAMDAARTARRLGGHVTIVYRRTRTEMPARVEELEHALEEGIELAVLRSPVEFVGNEQGFVTSATVEIMGLGEPDGSGRRRPVATGRTTEIPADLVIMALGNSANPIIKDSEPRLVVSKYGTIEQAGEGSKETTLAGVFTGGDAARGGSTAIRAAGDGQSAAREIVRTIEHFEPDEVTSRVARALAYTELAGEAATIVAKTHLSVGIEEFTVRAPVIARTAQAGQFVRVLPTQDGELIPLTLADWDAKAGTITLVVQSMGSSTIMINQMRVGQALAGVAGPLGRPSDLERYPDDTTVVFTAGGLGLPPVYPIMREHLRLGNHVTLISGFRSADLMFWDGPEERIGRIKAEFGDQLDVIYATNDGSVGVQGFVTTPLEAMLKANQAGSGRPIAEVVTIGPPMMMRAVSDLTKPYGVPTVASLNSIMVDATGMCGACMVPVTEDGQLVRKHACIDGPEIDAHAIDWEKFMPRFGLFRAQEQESRAKHGF
;
A
#
# COMPACT_ATOMS: atom_id res chain seq x y z
N PHE A 1 25.56 2.25 2.90
CA PHE A 1 26.86 2.70 3.46
C PHE A 1 27.34 1.87 4.65
N ARG A 2 26.50 1.49 5.63
CA ARG A 2 26.96 0.75 6.84
C ARG A 2 26.75 -0.76 6.84
N LEU A 3 25.89 -1.27 5.94
CA LEU A 3 25.65 -2.70 5.75
C LEU A 3 25.62 -2.98 4.24
N PRO A 4 26.70 -3.53 3.65
CA PRO A 4 26.74 -3.89 2.24
C PRO A 4 25.75 -4.99 1.88
N ASN A 5 25.12 -4.90 0.70
CA ASN A 5 24.17 -5.90 0.22
C ASN A 5 24.81 -7.28 0.01
N GLU A 6 26.08 -7.32 -0.42
CA GLU A 6 26.85 -8.55 -0.63
C GLU A 6 26.91 -9.46 0.62
N LEU A 7 26.91 -8.86 1.82
CA LEU A 7 26.87 -9.62 3.08
C LEU A 7 25.51 -10.31 3.29
N ILE A 8 24.42 -9.66 2.88
CA ILE A 8 23.08 -10.24 2.93
C ILE A 8 22.97 -11.34 1.87
N ASP A 9 23.47 -11.09 0.66
CA ASP A 9 23.44 -12.05 -0.44
C ASP A 9 24.21 -13.34 -0.11
N ASP A 10 25.37 -13.24 0.56
CA ASP A 10 26.13 -14.39 1.05
C ASP A 10 25.34 -15.22 2.07
N VAL A 11 24.62 -14.56 2.99
CA VAL A 11 23.76 -15.26 3.97
C VAL A 11 22.59 -15.95 3.28
N VAL A 12 21.93 -15.28 2.34
CA VAL A 12 20.82 -15.86 1.54
C VAL A 12 21.31 -17.07 0.74
N ALA A 13 22.47 -16.96 0.10
CA ALA A 13 23.08 -18.05 -0.66
C ALA A 13 23.39 -19.26 0.22
N LYS A 14 23.96 -19.05 1.41
CA LYS A 14 24.21 -20.12 2.39
C LYS A 14 22.94 -20.82 2.83
N ILE A 15 21.87 -20.07 3.11
CA ILE A 15 20.56 -20.64 3.45
C ILE A 15 20.02 -21.49 2.29
N GLY A 16 20.16 -21.01 1.05
CA GLY A 16 19.78 -21.76 -0.15
C GLY A 16 20.55 -23.07 -0.31
N GLN A 17 21.87 -23.07 -0.07
CA GLN A 17 22.71 -24.26 -0.13
C GLN A 17 22.34 -25.31 0.94
N LEU A 18 21.83 -24.87 2.09
CA LEU A 18 21.31 -25.74 3.15
C LEU A 18 19.91 -26.30 2.85
N GLY A 19 19.34 -26.00 1.68
CA GLY A 19 18.02 -26.45 1.25
C GLY A 19 16.89 -25.47 1.58
N GLY A 20 17.20 -24.29 2.13
CA GLY A 20 16.23 -23.22 2.31
C GLY A 20 15.68 -22.74 0.96
N ARG A 21 14.41 -22.31 0.97
CA ARG A 21 13.70 -21.79 -0.20
C ARG A 21 13.17 -20.39 0.11
N PHE A 22 13.29 -19.48 -0.85
CA PHE A 22 12.77 -18.12 -0.75
C PHE A 22 11.68 -17.93 -1.81
N VAL A 23 10.48 -17.58 -1.36
CA VAL A 23 9.37 -17.18 -2.23
C VAL A 23 9.18 -15.67 -2.02
N THR A 24 9.59 -14.88 -3.00
CA THR A 24 9.42 -13.42 -2.97
C THR A 24 8.03 -13.05 -3.50
N ASN A 25 7.63 -11.79 -3.32
CA ASN A 25 6.30 -11.29 -3.73
C ASN A 25 5.11 -12.06 -3.13
N PHE A 26 5.34 -12.78 -2.03
CA PHE A 26 4.33 -13.56 -1.32
C PHE A 26 4.04 -12.93 0.04
N VAL A 27 2.81 -12.45 0.24
CA VAL A 27 2.44 -11.72 1.46
C VAL A 27 1.55 -12.62 2.31
N VAL A 28 2.14 -13.25 3.34
CA VAL A 28 1.38 -14.06 4.31
C VAL A 28 0.36 -13.17 5.03
N GLY A 29 -0.86 -13.69 5.19
CA GLY A 29 -2.05 -12.96 5.64
C GLY A 29 -2.86 -12.33 4.50
N LYS A 30 -2.33 -12.34 3.27
CA LYS A 30 -2.99 -11.87 2.06
C LYS A 30 -3.02 -12.95 0.98
N THR A 31 -1.86 -13.36 0.48
CA THR A 31 -1.71 -14.43 -0.52
C THR A 31 -2.03 -15.81 0.05
N ALA A 32 -1.76 -16.01 1.34
CA ALA A 32 -2.16 -17.20 2.08
C ALA A 32 -2.29 -16.92 3.57
N THR A 33 -3.21 -17.60 4.25
CA THR A 33 -3.31 -17.60 5.71
C THR A 33 -2.28 -18.55 6.35
N LEU A 34 -2.05 -18.41 7.66
CA LEU A 34 -1.19 -19.34 8.40
C LEU A 34 -1.73 -20.79 8.35
N GLU A 35 -3.05 -20.95 8.33
CA GLU A 35 -3.72 -22.24 8.22
C GLU A 35 -3.50 -22.88 6.85
N GLN A 36 -3.63 -22.09 5.76
CA GLN A 36 -3.34 -22.58 4.41
C GLN A 36 -1.89 -23.04 4.24
N LEU A 37 -0.92 -22.40 4.91
CA LEU A 37 0.46 -22.90 4.95
C LEU A 37 0.54 -24.26 5.66
N ARG A 38 -0.15 -24.43 6.80
CA ARG A 38 -0.18 -25.73 7.49
C ARG A 38 -0.79 -26.82 6.61
N ASP A 39 -1.89 -26.50 5.92
CA ASP A 39 -2.57 -27.42 4.99
C ASP A 39 -1.70 -27.78 3.77
N ALA A 40 -0.85 -26.84 3.33
CA ALA A 40 0.16 -27.07 2.31
C ALA A 40 1.29 -28.00 2.76
N GLY A 41 1.34 -28.40 4.04
CA GLY A 41 2.30 -29.40 4.54
C GLY A 41 3.37 -28.84 5.47
N PHE A 42 3.39 -27.52 5.73
CA PHE A 42 4.33 -26.92 6.69
C PHE A 42 3.96 -27.31 8.13
N ALA A 43 4.83 -28.08 8.80
CA ALA A 43 4.54 -28.64 10.12
C ALA A 43 4.48 -27.58 11.24
N ARG A 44 5.29 -26.52 11.13
CA ARG A 44 5.38 -25.40 12.07
C ARG A 44 5.61 -24.11 11.29
N VAL A 45 5.18 -22.97 11.84
CA VAL A 45 5.34 -21.65 11.21
C VAL A 45 6.06 -20.71 12.17
N PHE A 46 7.03 -19.95 11.68
CA PHE A 46 7.67 -18.87 12.43
C PHE A 46 7.32 -17.53 11.80
N VAL A 47 6.71 -16.64 12.57
CA VAL A 47 6.33 -15.29 12.16
C VAL A 47 7.44 -14.31 12.55
N GLY A 48 8.23 -13.93 11.55
CA GLY A 48 9.31 -12.94 11.66
C GLY A 48 9.01 -11.64 10.91
N SER A 49 7.75 -11.20 10.87
CA SER A 49 7.26 -10.10 10.02
C SER A 49 7.78 -8.69 10.39
N GLY A 50 8.51 -8.57 11.51
CA GLY A 50 9.06 -7.31 12.00
C GLY A 50 8.01 -6.28 12.44
N ALA A 51 8.44 -5.02 12.53
CA ALA A 51 7.61 -3.86 12.85
C ALA A 51 7.80 -2.76 11.78
N GLY A 52 6.96 -2.79 10.75
CA GLY A 52 7.12 -1.96 9.55
C GLY A 52 6.24 -0.71 9.49
N LEU A 53 5.18 -0.59 10.30
CA LEU A 53 4.18 0.48 10.14
C LEU A 53 4.70 1.82 10.68
N PRO A 54 4.93 2.86 9.86
CA PRO A 54 5.53 4.11 10.31
C PRO A 54 4.60 4.90 11.23
N ARG A 55 5.20 5.75 12.08
CA ARG A 55 4.47 6.67 12.95
C ARG A 55 4.64 8.12 12.51
N PHE A 56 3.60 8.91 12.75
CA PHE A 56 3.51 10.34 12.48
C PHE A 56 3.20 11.11 13.78
N LEU A 57 3.42 12.42 13.80
CA LEU A 57 3.16 13.29 14.97
C LEU A 57 1.67 13.60 15.16
N ASN A 58 0.89 13.56 14.07
CA ASN A 58 -0.49 14.04 14.02
C ASN A 58 -0.58 15.55 14.29
N VAL A 59 0.23 16.31 13.58
CA VAL A 59 0.24 17.78 13.59
C VAL A 59 -0.29 18.35 12.26
N PRO A 60 -0.79 19.60 12.24
CA PRO A 60 -1.15 20.28 11.00
C PRO A 60 -0.01 20.28 9.97
N GLY A 61 -0.35 20.21 8.68
CA GLY A 61 0.61 20.26 7.57
C GLY A 61 1.33 18.95 7.22
N GLU A 62 1.21 17.88 8.01
CA GLU A 62 1.86 16.59 7.71
C GLU A 62 1.35 15.88 6.43
N HIS A 63 0.29 16.39 5.78
CA HIS A 63 -0.23 15.90 4.50
C HIS A 63 0.46 16.56 3.29
N LEU A 64 1.22 17.64 3.53
CA LEU A 64 1.92 18.41 2.50
C LEU A 64 2.87 17.52 1.70
N LEU A 65 3.10 17.93 0.46
CA LEU A 65 4.08 17.32 -0.42
C LEU A 65 5.48 17.46 0.18
N ASN A 66 6.30 16.43 -0.04
CA ASN A 66 7.62 16.25 0.58
C ASN A 66 7.61 16.11 2.12
N VAL A 67 6.46 15.83 2.75
CA VAL A 67 6.44 15.25 4.11
C VAL A 67 6.22 13.75 3.98
N MET A 68 7.21 12.94 4.34
CA MET A 68 7.17 11.48 4.17
C MET A 68 7.81 10.72 5.33
N SER A 69 7.56 9.43 5.42
CA SER A 69 8.21 8.60 6.43
C SER A 69 9.66 8.27 6.03
N ALA A 70 10.50 8.01 7.03
CA ALA A 70 11.83 7.46 6.80
C ALA A 70 11.78 6.12 6.07
N ASN A 71 10.75 5.29 6.32
CA ASN A 71 10.60 4.02 5.62
C ASN A 71 10.34 4.22 4.12
N GLU A 72 9.51 5.19 3.72
CA GLU A 72 9.31 5.52 2.30
C GLU A 72 10.63 5.97 1.66
N PHE A 73 11.28 6.97 2.24
CA PHE A 73 12.53 7.51 1.71
C PHE A 73 13.62 6.44 1.58
N LEU A 74 13.85 5.68 2.65
CA LEU A 74 14.88 4.63 2.65
C LEU A 74 14.51 3.44 1.78
N THR A 75 13.23 3.12 1.59
CA THR A 75 12.79 2.08 0.64
C THR A 75 13.08 2.51 -0.79
N ARG A 76 12.70 3.75 -1.16
CA ARG A 76 13.00 4.31 -2.48
C ARG A 76 14.50 4.29 -2.76
N VAL A 77 15.33 4.73 -1.81
CA VAL A 77 16.78 4.82 -2.02
C VAL A 77 17.47 3.46 -1.98
N ASN A 78 17.19 2.60 -0.98
CA ASN A 78 17.97 1.38 -0.75
C ASN A 78 17.39 0.14 -1.44
N LEU A 79 16.07 -0.05 -1.43
CA LEU A 79 15.44 -1.20 -2.07
C LEU A 79 15.27 -0.95 -3.57
N MET A 80 14.72 0.21 -3.91
CA MET A 80 14.38 0.57 -5.29
C MET A 80 15.49 1.33 -6.01
N GLN A 81 16.60 1.61 -5.32
CA GLN A 81 17.81 2.19 -5.91
C GLN A 81 17.57 3.55 -6.62
N ALA A 82 16.58 4.32 -6.18
CA ALA A 82 16.15 5.59 -6.80
C ALA A 82 17.25 6.68 -6.88
N HIS A 83 18.38 6.48 -6.21
CA HIS A 83 19.54 7.36 -6.28
C HIS A 83 20.40 7.12 -7.53
N ARG A 84 20.11 6.08 -8.31
CA ARG A 84 20.84 5.73 -9.51
C ARG A 84 20.03 6.10 -10.75
N GLY A 85 20.68 6.70 -11.74
CA GLY A 85 20.02 7.11 -12.99
C GLY A 85 19.58 5.96 -13.89
N ASP A 86 19.97 4.71 -13.61
CA ASP A 86 19.57 3.50 -14.33
C ASP A 86 18.31 2.82 -13.75
N HIS A 87 17.70 3.39 -12.71
CA HIS A 87 16.45 2.89 -12.12
C HIS A 87 15.31 3.89 -12.31
N GLU A 88 14.07 3.39 -12.36
CA GLU A 88 12.89 4.21 -12.70
C GLU A 88 12.15 4.80 -11.48
N THR A 89 12.46 4.34 -10.27
CA THR A 89 11.72 4.78 -9.07
C THR A 89 11.97 6.26 -8.77
N PRO A 90 10.93 7.10 -8.65
CA PRO A 90 11.11 8.52 -8.39
C PRO A 90 11.49 8.79 -6.94
N LEU A 91 12.25 9.87 -6.74
CA LEU A 91 12.65 10.43 -5.44
C LEU A 91 12.38 11.94 -5.43
N PRO A 92 12.00 12.54 -4.27
CA PRO A 92 11.95 13.99 -4.15
C PRO A 92 13.30 14.63 -4.48
N MET A 93 13.31 15.90 -4.89
CA MET A 93 14.55 16.64 -5.07
C MET A 93 15.25 16.83 -3.71
N VAL A 94 16.41 16.20 -3.54
CA VAL A 94 17.20 16.28 -2.28
C VAL A 94 18.41 17.20 -2.41
N ALA A 95 19.01 17.28 -3.60
CA ALA A 95 20.22 18.08 -3.80
C ALA A 95 19.93 19.57 -3.60
N GLU A 96 20.77 20.26 -2.83
CA GLU A 96 20.69 21.69 -2.54
C GLU A 96 19.39 22.13 -1.83
N THR A 97 18.64 21.20 -1.23
CA THR A 97 17.41 21.51 -0.49
C THR A 97 17.59 21.40 1.03
N GLN A 98 16.73 22.08 1.79
CA GLN A 98 16.68 22.01 3.26
C GLN A 98 15.89 20.77 3.69
N VAL A 99 16.55 19.84 4.37
CA VAL A 99 15.96 18.54 4.76
C VAL A 99 15.88 18.43 6.28
N LEU A 100 14.66 18.29 6.81
CA LEU A 100 14.43 18.03 8.23
C LEU A 100 14.20 16.55 8.50
N ILE A 101 14.98 16.00 9.43
CA ILE A 101 14.80 14.63 9.92
C ILE A 101 14.18 14.67 11.31
N ILE A 102 12.93 14.21 11.44
CA ILE A 102 12.21 14.27 12.70
C ILE A 102 12.42 12.96 13.48
N GLY A 103 13.37 12.96 14.42
CA GLY A 103 13.70 11.77 15.20
C GLY A 103 15.13 11.78 15.73
N GLY A 104 15.50 10.72 16.46
CA GLY A 104 16.86 10.60 17.03
C GLY A 104 17.37 9.17 17.20
N GLY A 105 16.70 8.19 16.56
CA GLY A 105 17.13 6.80 16.53
C GLY A 105 18.00 6.46 15.31
N ASN A 106 18.38 5.20 15.17
CA ASN A 106 19.21 4.77 14.03
C ASN A 106 18.53 5.01 12.68
N THR A 107 17.22 4.82 12.57
CA THR A 107 16.44 5.17 11.36
C THR A 107 16.57 6.66 11.00
N ALA A 108 16.63 7.55 12.00
CA ALA A 108 16.85 8.97 11.77
C ALA A 108 18.28 9.22 11.27
N MET A 109 19.29 8.56 11.84
CA MET A 109 20.67 8.68 11.35
C MET A 109 20.79 8.17 9.92
N ASP A 110 20.17 7.03 9.61
CA ASP A 110 20.17 6.44 8.27
C ASP A 110 19.54 7.38 7.24
N ALA A 111 18.36 7.95 7.55
CA ALA A 111 17.70 8.93 6.71
C ALA A 111 18.55 10.20 6.53
N ALA A 112 19.10 10.74 7.63
CA ALA A 112 19.91 11.95 7.61
C ALA A 112 21.17 11.79 6.75
N ARG A 113 21.93 10.73 6.99
CA ARG A 113 23.17 10.39 6.28
C ARG A 113 22.93 10.03 4.82
N THR A 114 21.76 9.47 4.50
CA THR A 114 21.34 9.22 3.11
C THR A 114 21.00 10.53 2.41
N ALA A 115 20.15 11.38 3.01
CA ALA A 115 19.79 12.68 2.44
C ALA A 115 21.02 13.58 2.25
N ARG A 116 21.97 13.56 3.19
CA ARG A 116 23.22 14.32 3.11
C ARG A 116 24.07 13.90 1.92
N ARG A 117 24.21 12.59 1.69
CA ARG A 117 24.95 12.02 0.55
C ARG A 117 24.27 12.29 -0.81
N LEU A 118 22.97 12.54 -0.81
CA LEU A 118 22.21 12.98 -1.98
C LEU A 118 22.30 14.49 -2.22
N GLY A 119 23.10 15.22 -1.43
CA GLY A 119 23.34 16.65 -1.61
C GLY A 119 22.46 17.57 -0.75
N GLY A 120 21.68 17.04 0.19
CA GLY A 120 20.81 17.86 1.04
C GLY A 120 21.56 18.62 2.15
N HIS A 121 20.99 19.75 2.56
CA HIS A 121 21.32 20.46 3.79
C HIS A 121 20.46 19.89 4.92
N VAL A 122 21.04 19.02 5.75
CA VAL A 122 20.28 18.16 6.64
C VAL A 122 20.34 18.65 8.09
N THR A 123 19.17 18.80 8.71
CA THR A 123 19.03 19.09 10.14
C THR A 123 18.18 18.02 10.82
N ILE A 124 18.77 17.36 11.82
CA ILE A 124 18.05 16.43 12.70
C ILE A 124 17.32 17.24 13.76
N VAL A 125 16.00 17.13 13.81
CA VAL A 125 15.14 17.77 14.80
C VAL A 125 14.76 16.75 15.86
N TYR A 126 15.20 16.99 17.10
CA TYR A 126 15.00 16.05 18.19
C TYR A 126 14.43 16.72 19.45
N ARG A 127 13.34 16.13 19.97
CA ARG A 127 12.59 16.70 21.10
C ARG A 127 13.30 16.67 22.46
N ARG A 128 14.41 15.93 22.60
CA ARG A 128 15.22 15.85 23.83
C ARG A 128 16.64 16.33 23.54
N THR A 129 17.59 16.11 24.45
CA THR A 129 18.99 16.45 24.21
C THR A 129 19.76 15.30 23.57
N ARG A 130 20.99 15.56 23.13
CA ARG A 130 21.90 14.56 22.57
C ARG A 130 22.05 13.33 23.48
N THR A 131 22.09 13.53 24.79
CA THR A 131 22.23 12.46 25.80
C THR A 131 21.09 11.45 25.76
N GLU A 132 19.86 11.86 25.42
CA GLU A 132 18.71 10.96 25.38
C GLU A 132 18.49 10.28 24.02
N MET A 133 19.29 10.62 23.00
CA MET A 133 19.15 10.05 21.65
C MET A 133 19.37 8.53 21.68
N PRO A 134 18.42 7.73 21.15
CA PRO A 134 18.55 6.28 21.13
C PRO A 134 19.44 5.74 20.00
N ALA A 135 19.93 6.60 19.09
CA ALA A 135 20.89 6.21 18.06
C ALA A 135 22.20 5.70 18.68
N ARG A 136 22.92 4.85 17.94
CA ARG A 136 24.29 4.48 18.31
C ARG A 136 25.17 5.74 18.30
N VAL A 137 26.04 5.86 19.31
CA VAL A 137 26.92 7.02 19.47
C VAL A 137 27.78 7.24 18.22
N GLU A 138 28.37 6.16 17.69
CA GLU A 138 29.17 6.17 16.46
C GLU A 138 28.37 6.69 15.25
N GLU A 139 27.10 6.31 15.11
CA GLU A 139 26.27 6.75 13.98
C GLU A 139 25.93 8.24 14.07
N LEU A 140 25.75 8.76 15.29
CA LEU A 140 25.56 10.18 15.50
C LEU A 140 26.86 10.96 15.26
N GLU A 141 28.00 10.44 15.69
CA GLU A 141 29.30 11.07 15.44
C GLU A 141 29.60 11.15 13.94
N HIS A 142 29.45 10.06 13.20
CA HIS A 142 29.59 10.06 11.74
C HIS A 142 28.61 11.02 11.06
N ALA A 143 27.37 11.15 11.56
CA ALA A 143 26.42 12.11 11.02
C ALA A 143 26.92 13.56 11.17
N LEU A 144 27.44 13.92 12.35
CA LEU A 144 28.00 15.24 12.62
C LEU A 144 29.27 15.50 11.79
N GLU A 145 30.14 14.49 11.60
CA GLU A 145 31.33 14.58 10.74
C GLU A 145 30.98 14.81 9.26
N GLU A 146 29.84 14.29 8.79
CA GLU A 146 29.30 14.53 7.45
C GLU A 146 28.67 15.95 7.29
N GLY A 147 28.69 16.76 8.36
CA GLY A 147 28.15 18.12 8.39
C GLY A 147 26.63 18.19 8.56
N ILE A 148 26.03 17.17 9.17
CA ILE A 148 24.59 17.16 9.50
C ILE A 148 24.38 17.97 10.78
N GLU A 149 23.42 18.90 10.75
CA GLU A 149 23.10 19.74 11.89
C GLU A 149 22.17 19.02 12.87
N LEU A 150 22.21 19.42 14.15
CA LEU A 150 21.40 18.83 15.21
C LEU A 150 20.65 19.93 16.00
N ALA A 151 19.35 20.01 15.79
CA ALA A 151 18.42 20.86 16.52
C ALA A 151 17.78 20.07 17.67
N VAL A 152 18.46 20.02 18.81
CA VAL A 152 17.94 19.42 20.04
C VAL A 152 16.89 20.29 20.72
N LEU A 153 16.09 19.68 21.59
CA LEU A 153 15.00 20.35 22.30
C LEU A 153 14.07 21.10 21.34
N ARG A 154 13.73 20.44 20.23
CA ARG A 154 12.79 20.92 19.21
C ARG A 154 11.79 19.84 18.84
N SER A 155 10.51 20.18 18.76
CA SER A 155 9.47 19.28 18.28
C SER A 155 8.58 20.05 17.29
N PRO A 156 8.38 19.56 16.06
CA PRO A 156 7.41 20.18 15.16
C PRO A 156 6.01 20.19 15.79
N VAL A 157 5.32 21.31 15.65
CA VAL A 157 3.91 21.49 16.02
C VAL A 157 3.03 21.81 14.82
N GLU A 158 3.63 22.20 13.69
CA GLU A 158 2.98 22.44 12.41
C GLU A 158 4.01 22.42 11.28
N PHE A 159 3.61 21.91 10.11
CA PHE A 159 4.34 22.10 8.85
C PHE A 159 3.59 23.13 7.99
N VAL A 160 4.33 24.07 7.42
CA VAL A 160 3.78 25.15 6.59
C VAL A 160 4.14 24.85 5.14
N GLY A 161 3.18 25.07 4.24
CA GLY A 161 3.37 24.82 2.81
C GLY A 161 2.99 25.99 1.93
N ASN A 162 3.41 25.93 0.68
CA ASN A 162 3.07 26.90 -0.36
C ASN A 162 1.71 26.59 -1.01
N GLU A 163 1.30 27.43 -1.97
CA GLU A 163 0.04 27.28 -2.72
C GLU A 163 -0.04 25.99 -3.53
N GLN A 164 1.10 25.41 -3.90
CA GLN A 164 1.19 24.14 -4.61
C GLN A 164 1.17 22.92 -3.66
N GLY A 165 1.10 23.16 -2.35
CA GLY A 165 1.03 22.14 -1.31
C GLY A 165 2.37 21.53 -0.91
N PHE A 166 3.51 22.09 -1.33
CA PHE A 166 4.84 21.67 -0.87
C PHE A 166 5.21 22.31 0.46
N VAL A 167 5.81 21.55 1.36
CA VAL A 167 6.37 22.07 2.61
C VAL A 167 7.46 23.11 2.31
N THR A 168 7.47 24.20 3.09
CA THR A 168 8.46 25.28 3.01
C THR A 168 9.16 25.52 4.35
N SER A 169 8.49 25.17 5.46
CA SER A 169 9.04 25.30 6.81
C SER A 169 8.30 24.43 7.82
N ALA A 170 8.89 24.28 9.00
CA ALA A 170 8.27 23.69 10.17
C ALA A 170 8.26 24.70 11.32
N THR A 171 7.09 24.95 11.89
CA THR A 171 6.98 25.58 13.20
C THR A 171 7.35 24.54 14.25
N VAL A 172 8.45 24.77 14.96
CA VAL A 172 8.94 23.89 16.01
C VAL A 172 8.79 24.55 17.37
N GLU A 173 8.26 23.79 18.32
CA GLU A 173 8.25 24.19 19.71
C GLU A 173 9.62 23.96 20.35
N ILE A 174 10.08 24.94 21.11
CA ILE A 174 11.24 24.85 21.97
C ILE A 174 10.87 24.00 23.18
N MET A 175 11.61 22.92 23.39
CA MET A 175 11.37 21.99 24.49
C MET A 175 12.31 22.27 25.68
N GLY A 176 11.87 21.90 26.87
CA GLY A 176 12.70 21.67 28.04
C GLY A 176 12.75 20.18 28.38
N LEU A 177 13.57 19.82 29.37
CA LEU A 177 13.56 18.48 29.94
C LEU A 177 12.84 18.48 31.31
N GLY A 178 11.88 17.59 31.47
CA GLY A 178 11.23 17.27 32.74
C GLY A 178 11.84 16.05 33.42
N GLU A 179 11.01 15.35 34.18
CA GLU A 179 11.37 14.12 34.89
C GLU A 179 11.65 12.94 33.94
N PRO A 180 12.47 11.95 34.36
CA PRO A 180 12.65 10.70 33.63
C PRO A 180 11.33 9.96 33.34
N ASP A 181 11.21 9.40 32.13
CA ASP A 181 10.15 8.46 31.78
C ASP A 181 10.49 7.02 32.22
N GLY A 182 9.60 6.07 31.94
CA GLY A 182 9.79 4.64 32.24
C GLY A 182 10.99 3.98 31.51
N SER A 183 11.63 4.67 30.55
CA SER A 183 12.90 4.23 29.96
C SER A 183 14.13 4.83 30.66
N GLY A 184 13.94 5.61 31.73
CA GLY A 184 14.99 6.32 32.46
C GLY A 184 15.44 7.63 31.80
N ARG A 185 14.87 8.00 30.65
CA ARG A 185 15.26 9.21 29.90
C ARG A 185 14.33 10.38 30.24
N ARG A 186 14.89 11.57 30.41
CA ARG A 186 14.10 12.78 30.72
C ARG A 186 13.04 13.06 29.66
N ARG A 187 11.81 13.34 30.10
CA ARG A 187 10.68 13.65 29.23
C ARG A 187 10.84 15.03 28.60
N PRO A 188 10.46 15.21 27.33
CA PRO A 188 10.39 16.52 26.73
C PRO A 188 9.16 17.27 27.28
N VAL A 189 9.31 18.55 27.59
CA VAL A 189 8.22 19.41 28.09
C VAL A 189 8.15 20.66 27.23
N ALA A 190 6.95 20.97 26.73
CA ALA A 190 6.63 22.19 25.98
C ALA A 190 7.02 23.44 26.79
N THR A 191 7.70 24.41 26.15
CA THR A 191 8.00 25.71 26.79
C THR A 191 7.00 26.81 26.40
N GLY A 192 6.10 26.53 25.46
CA GLY A 192 5.17 27.52 24.90
C GLY A 192 5.80 28.51 23.91
N ARG A 193 7.11 28.39 23.65
CA ARG A 193 7.82 29.22 22.65
C ARG A 193 8.04 28.42 21.38
N THR A 194 7.74 29.02 20.23
CA THR A 194 7.98 28.43 18.92
C THR A 194 9.06 29.19 18.16
N THR A 195 9.66 28.51 17.20
CA THR A 195 10.55 29.09 16.19
C THR A 195 10.31 28.35 14.87
N GLU A 196 10.72 28.95 13.77
CA GLU A 196 10.54 28.39 12.44
C GLU A 196 11.87 27.84 11.92
N ILE A 197 11.84 26.68 11.27
CA ILE A 197 12.99 26.11 10.57
C ILE A 197 12.58 25.88 9.10
N PRO A 198 13.30 26.45 8.12
CA PRO A 198 13.07 26.19 6.69
C PRO A 198 13.19 24.70 6.35
N ALA A 199 12.33 24.22 5.45
CA ALA A 199 12.31 22.82 5.04
C ALA A 199 11.63 22.65 3.68
N ASP A 200 12.33 22.03 2.74
CA ASP A 200 11.78 21.62 1.43
C ASP A 200 11.41 20.12 1.42
N LEU A 201 11.99 19.35 2.36
CA LEU A 201 11.75 17.93 2.58
C LEU A 201 11.76 17.62 4.08
N VAL A 202 10.73 16.92 4.54
CA VAL A 202 10.60 16.45 5.92
C VAL A 202 10.50 14.93 5.94
N ILE A 203 11.39 14.29 6.69
CA ILE A 203 11.45 12.83 6.83
C ILE A 203 11.14 12.45 8.28
N MET A 204 10.00 11.78 8.47
CA MET A 204 9.49 11.34 9.77
C MET A 204 10.15 10.03 10.21
N ALA A 205 10.98 10.08 11.25
CA ALA A 205 11.78 8.96 11.77
C ALA A 205 11.44 8.67 13.25
N LEU A 206 10.16 8.47 13.54
CA LEU A 206 9.60 8.36 14.89
C LEU A 206 9.50 6.91 15.43
N GLY A 207 10.06 5.95 14.69
CA GLY A 207 9.93 4.53 14.97
C GLY A 207 8.66 3.93 14.37
N ASN A 208 8.57 2.59 14.44
CA ASN A 208 7.55 1.82 13.74
C ASN A 208 6.70 0.99 14.72
N SER A 209 5.48 0.68 14.31
CA SER A 209 4.54 -0.23 14.95
C SER A 209 4.51 -1.58 14.22
N ALA A 210 3.92 -2.59 14.87
CA ALA A 210 3.63 -3.86 14.22
C ALA A 210 2.67 -3.65 13.03
N ASN A 211 2.93 -4.38 11.95
CA ASN A 211 2.07 -4.39 10.77
C ASN A 211 0.81 -5.22 11.05
N PRO A 212 -0.40 -4.72 10.71
CA PRO A 212 -1.64 -5.41 11.06
C PRO A 212 -1.95 -6.66 10.22
N ILE A 213 -1.32 -6.85 9.05
CA ILE A 213 -1.70 -7.91 8.09
C ILE A 213 -1.84 -9.30 8.73
N ILE A 214 -0.85 -9.74 9.52
CA ILE A 214 -0.88 -11.08 10.13
C ILE A 214 -2.00 -11.19 11.17
N LYS A 215 -2.13 -10.22 12.07
CA LYS A 215 -3.15 -10.25 13.14
C LYS A 215 -4.57 -10.14 12.58
N ASP A 216 -4.76 -9.38 11.50
CA ASP A 216 -6.07 -9.19 10.88
C ASP A 216 -6.47 -10.46 10.13
N SER A 217 -5.50 -11.18 9.55
CA SER A 217 -5.74 -12.47 8.87
C SER A 217 -5.88 -13.66 9.82
N GLU A 218 -5.44 -13.52 11.08
CA GLU A 218 -5.53 -14.57 12.10
C GLU A 218 -5.94 -13.95 13.45
N PRO A 219 -7.26 -13.68 13.64
CA PRO A 219 -7.77 -13.03 14.85
C PRO A 219 -7.58 -13.85 16.14
N ARG A 220 -7.24 -15.14 16.06
CA ARG A 220 -6.96 -16.00 17.23
C ARG A 220 -5.59 -15.71 17.85
N LEU A 221 -4.69 -15.01 17.14
CA LEU A 221 -3.41 -14.59 17.69
C LEU A 221 -3.63 -13.50 18.74
N VAL A 222 -3.16 -13.76 19.96
CA VAL A 222 -3.13 -12.72 20.99
C VAL A 222 -2.00 -11.74 20.67
N VAL A 223 -2.34 -10.46 20.65
CA VAL A 223 -1.42 -9.36 20.41
C VAL A 223 -1.45 -8.38 21.58
N SER A 224 -0.30 -7.78 21.86
CA SER A 224 -0.22 -6.73 22.87
C SER A 224 -0.98 -5.49 22.42
N LYS A 225 -1.18 -4.53 23.35
CA LYS A 225 -1.73 -3.20 23.02
C LYS A 225 -0.93 -2.42 21.97
N TYR A 226 0.31 -2.84 21.68
CA TYR A 226 1.18 -2.24 20.66
C TYR A 226 1.16 -3.01 19.33
N GLY A 227 0.32 -4.06 19.23
CA GLY A 227 0.14 -4.90 18.05
C GLY A 227 1.21 -5.99 17.87
N THR A 228 2.13 -6.14 18.81
CA THR A 228 3.15 -7.22 18.76
C THR A 228 2.52 -8.56 19.12
N ILE A 229 2.95 -9.64 18.47
CA ILE A 229 2.42 -10.98 18.71
C ILE A 229 2.93 -11.51 20.04
N GLU A 230 2.02 -11.94 20.92
CA GLU A 230 2.38 -12.46 22.24
C GLU A 230 2.87 -13.90 22.18
N GLN A 231 3.81 -14.21 23.07
CA GLN A 231 4.33 -15.57 23.29
C GLN A 231 3.52 -16.24 24.40
N ALA A 232 3.24 -17.53 24.27
CA ALA A 232 2.38 -18.29 25.19
C ALA A 232 2.92 -18.39 26.62
N GLY A 233 4.23 -18.22 26.81
CA GLY A 233 4.85 -18.29 28.12
C GLY A 233 6.25 -17.71 28.16
N GLU A 234 6.72 -17.42 29.37
CA GLU A 234 8.06 -16.89 29.60
C GLU A 234 9.13 -17.88 29.11
N GLY A 235 10.01 -17.42 28.21
CA GLY A 235 11.08 -18.22 27.62
C GLY A 235 10.68 -19.05 26.40
N SER A 236 9.40 -19.21 26.09
CA SER A 236 8.92 -19.82 24.85
C SER A 236 8.87 -18.79 23.70
N LYS A 237 9.03 -19.26 22.47
CA LYS A 237 8.77 -18.52 21.23
C LYS A 237 7.44 -18.91 20.59
N GLU A 238 6.74 -19.92 21.11
CA GLU A 238 5.42 -20.29 20.62
C GLU A 238 4.41 -19.19 20.95
N THR A 239 3.49 -18.92 20.04
CA THR A 239 2.40 -17.98 20.23
C THR A 239 1.23 -18.67 20.92
N THR A 240 0.12 -17.94 21.14
CA THR A 240 -1.12 -18.56 21.62
C THR A 240 -1.73 -19.54 20.62
N LEU A 241 -1.26 -19.56 19.36
CA LEU A 241 -1.66 -20.50 18.34
C LEU A 241 -0.64 -21.65 18.25
N ALA A 242 -1.10 -22.86 18.58
CA ALA A 242 -0.26 -24.05 18.61
C ALA A 242 0.46 -24.31 17.27
N GLY A 243 1.77 -24.55 17.35
CA GLY A 243 2.64 -24.76 16.20
C GLY A 243 3.06 -23.50 15.45
N VAL A 244 2.67 -22.31 15.93
CA VAL A 244 3.07 -21.01 15.39
C VAL A 244 3.96 -20.30 16.40
N PHE A 245 5.12 -19.85 15.94
CA PHE A 245 6.16 -19.20 16.73
C PHE A 245 6.35 -17.75 16.27
N THR A 246 6.91 -16.91 17.13
CA THR A 246 7.21 -15.50 16.81
C THR A 246 8.50 -15.04 17.47
N GLY A 247 9.17 -14.06 16.85
CA GLY A 247 10.43 -13.51 17.36
C GLY A 247 10.83 -12.20 16.70
N GLY A 248 11.89 -11.58 17.23
CA GLY A 248 12.37 -10.29 16.74
C GLY A 248 11.34 -9.19 16.94
N ASP A 249 11.29 -8.24 16.00
CA ASP A 249 10.46 -7.04 16.13
C ASP A 249 8.96 -7.34 16.07
N ALA A 250 8.55 -8.47 15.48
CA ALA A 250 7.16 -8.93 15.50
C ALA A 250 6.65 -9.23 16.92
N ALA A 251 7.54 -9.69 17.80
CA ALA A 251 7.24 -10.01 19.20
C ALA A 251 7.61 -8.87 20.17
N ARG A 252 8.66 -8.09 19.85
CA ARG A 252 9.25 -7.09 20.75
C ARG A 252 8.87 -5.64 20.43
N GLY A 253 8.35 -5.37 19.24
CA GLY A 253 8.41 -4.05 18.64
C GLY A 253 9.83 -3.69 18.20
N GLY A 254 10.02 -2.49 17.64
CA GLY A 254 11.31 -2.06 17.08
C GLY A 254 12.51 -2.35 18.00
N SER A 255 13.42 -3.24 17.56
CA SER A 255 14.53 -3.74 18.37
C SER A 255 15.85 -3.76 17.59
N THR A 256 16.77 -4.67 17.95
CA THR A 256 18.08 -4.80 17.32
C THR A 256 18.20 -6.11 16.55
N ALA A 257 18.94 -6.09 15.43
CA ALA A 257 19.16 -7.28 14.59
C ALA A 257 19.71 -8.49 15.36
N ILE A 258 20.59 -8.27 16.36
CA ILE A 258 21.14 -9.36 17.18
C ILE A 258 20.07 -10.04 18.04
N ARG A 259 19.09 -9.29 18.57
CA ARG A 259 17.97 -9.86 19.31
C ARG A 259 17.04 -10.63 18.41
N ALA A 260 16.77 -10.13 17.20
CA ALA A 260 15.97 -10.85 16.21
C ALA A 260 16.63 -12.19 15.81
N ALA A 261 17.93 -12.19 15.54
CA ALA A 261 18.69 -13.41 15.27
C ALA A 261 18.65 -14.39 16.46
N GLY A 262 18.82 -13.90 17.69
CA GLY A 262 18.74 -14.72 18.90
C GLY A 262 17.35 -15.33 19.12
N ASP A 263 16.27 -14.59 18.85
CA ASP A 263 14.92 -15.11 18.93
C ASP A 263 14.66 -16.18 17.86
N GLY A 264 15.14 -15.98 16.63
CA GLY A 264 15.04 -16.96 15.55
C GLY A 264 15.75 -18.27 15.89
N GLN A 265 16.97 -18.20 16.43
CA GLN A 265 17.68 -19.40 16.92
C GLN A 265 16.94 -20.10 18.06
N SER A 266 16.36 -19.34 18.99
CA SER A 266 15.58 -19.89 20.10
C SER A 266 14.33 -20.60 19.60
N ALA A 267 13.62 -20.00 18.64
CA ALA A 267 12.44 -20.58 18.02
C ALA A 267 12.79 -21.87 17.25
N ALA A 268 13.89 -21.88 16.49
CA ALA A 268 14.34 -23.06 15.77
C ALA A 268 14.63 -24.25 16.71
N ARG A 269 15.31 -24.00 17.84
CA ARG A 269 15.58 -25.04 18.86
C ARG A 269 14.29 -25.56 19.49
N GLU A 270 13.34 -24.66 19.77
CA GLU A 270 12.06 -25.03 20.35
C GLU A 270 11.22 -25.84 19.37
N ILE A 271 11.14 -25.41 18.10
CA ILE A 271 10.47 -26.16 17.02
C ILE A 271 11.03 -27.57 16.91
N VAL A 272 12.35 -27.75 16.90
CA VAL A 272 12.96 -29.10 16.83
C VAL A 272 12.64 -29.94 18.06
N ARG A 273 12.54 -29.33 19.24
CA ARG A 273 12.22 -30.03 20.49
C ARG A 273 10.75 -30.43 20.59
N THR A 274 9.84 -29.62 20.03
CA THR A 274 8.38 -29.79 20.14
C THR A 274 7.72 -30.31 18.88
N ILE A 275 8.50 -30.56 17.81
CA ILE A 275 7.97 -31.23 16.63
C ILE A 275 7.55 -32.64 17.03
N GLU A 276 6.31 -32.98 16.70
CA GLU A 276 5.76 -34.29 17.01
C GLU A 276 6.45 -35.36 16.14
N HIS A 277 6.38 -36.61 16.60
CA HIS A 277 6.82 -37.73 15.78
C HIS A 277 5.82 -37.93 14.65
N PHE A 278 6.31 -37.88 13.42
CA PHE A 278 5.55 -38.19 12.22
C PHE A 278 6.01 -39.53 11.68
N GLU A 279 5.06 -40.37 11.24
CA GLU A 279 5.39 -41.59 10.51
C GLU A 279 6.14 -41.24 9.21
N PRO A 280 7.08 -42.08 8.74
CA PRO A 280 7.88 -41.79 7.55
C PRO A 280 7.07 -41.42 6.29
N ASP A 281 5.92 -42.08 6.10
CA ASP A 281 5.02 -41.80 4.97
C ASP A 281 4.34 -40.43 5.09
N GLU A 282 4.02 -40.00 6.32
CA GLU A 282 3.46 -38.68 6.58
C GLU A 282 4.50 -37.58 6.31
N VAL A 283 5.75 -37.78 6.75
CA VAL A 283 6.85 -36.85 6.45
C VAL A 283 7.00 -36.68 4.95
N THR A 284 7.05 -37.79 4.21
CA THR A 284 7.19 -37.79 2.75
C THR A 284 6.06 -37.02 2.07
N SER A 285 4.81 -37.28 2.49
CA SER A 285 3.63 -36.59 1.96
C SER A 285 3.62 -35.10 2.28
N ARG A 286 3.96 -34.70 3.51
CA ARG A 286 4.04 -33.28 3.91
C ARG A 286 5.10 -32.52 3.14
N VAL A 287 6.30 -33.09 3.02
CA VAL A 287 7.40 -32.48 2.26
C VAL A 287 7.00 -32.31 0.79
N ALA A 288 6.41 -33.34 0.17
CA ALA A 288 5.96 -33.26 -1.22
C ALA A 288 4.92 -32.15 -1.45
N ARG A 289 3.93 -32.02 -0.56
CA ARG A 289 2.92 -30.95 -0.64
C ARG A 289 3.54 -29.56 -0.43
N ALA A 290 4.44 -29.42 0.55
CA ALA A 290 5.05 -28.13 0.87
C ALA A 290 5.98 -27.65 -0.25
N LEU A 291 6.71 -28.56 -0.88
CA LEU A 291 7.51 -28.29 -2.07
C LEU A 291 6.62 -27.89 -3.25
N ALA A 292 5.58 -28.66 -3.56
CA ALA A 292 4.66 -28.34 -4.66
C ALA A 292 4.00 -26.96 -4.46
N TYR A 293 3.64 -26.61 -3.24
CA TYR A 293 3.08 -25.29 -2.93
C TYR A 293 4.13 -24.17 -3.06
N THR A 294 5.37 -24.42 -2.60
CA THR A 294 6.50 -23.48 -2.73
C THR A 294 6.83 -23.20 -4.19
N GLU A 295 6.84 -24.22 -5.04
CA GLU A 295 7.05 -24.10 -6.48
C GLU A 295 5.91 -23.33 -7.14
N LEU A 296 4.66 -23.66 -6.81
CA LEU A 296 3.47 -22.96 -7.32
C LEU A 296 3.46 -21.47 -6.93
N ALA A 297 3.86 -21.17 -5.70
CA ALA A 297 3.94 -19.80 -5.18
C ALA A 297 5.12 -19.01 -5.76
N GLY A 298 6.19 -19.71 -6.16
CA GLY A 298 7.38 -19.13 -6.78
C GLY A 298 7.34 -19.09 -8.32
N GLU A 299 6.22 -19.47 -8.95
CA GLU A 299 6.07 -19.40 -10.40
C GLU A 299 6.24 -17.96 -10.91
N ALA A 300 6.93 -17.81 -12.05
CA ALA A 300 7.09 -16.51 -12.68
C ALA A 300 5.74 -15.96 -13.18
N ALA A 301 5.55 -14.66 -13.04
CA ALA A 301 4.34 -13.95 -13.47
C ALA A 301 4.31 -13.76 -15.00
N THR A 302 4.12 -14.85 -15.74
CA THR A 302 4.15 -14.86 -17.22
C THR A 302 2.84 -14.37 -17.82
N ILE A 303 2.92 -13.51 -18.82
CA ILE A 303 1.80 -13.06 -19.64
C ILE A 303 1.38 -14.22 -20.56
N VAL A 304 0.16 -14.71 -20.39
CA VAL A 304 -0.39 -15.84 -21.18
C VAL A 304 -1.39 -15.39 -22.24
N ALA A 305 -1.97 -14.21 -22.10
CA ALA A 305 -2.78 -13.57 -23.13
C ALA A 305 -2.67 -12.04 -23.05
N LYS A 306 -2.87 -11.38 -24.18
CA LYS A 306 -2.89 -9.93 -24.29
C LYS A 306 -3.95 -9.50 -25.30
N THR A 307 -4.77 -8.52 -24.95
CA THR A 307 -5.82 -7.97 -25.80
C THR A 307 -5.72 -6.45 -25.82
N HIS A 308 -5.68 -5.87 -27.01
CA HIS A 308 -5.80 -4.42 -27.16
C HIS A 308 -7.25 -4.00 -26.92
N LEU A 309 -7.48 -3.06 -26.00
CA LEU A 309 -8.83 -2.59 -25.67
C LEU A 309 -9.17 -1.25 -26.31
N SER A 310 -8.27 -0.28 -26.20
CA SER A 310 -8.45 1.06 -26.73
C SER A 310 -7.10 1.78 -26.82
N VAL A 311 -7.08 3.03 -27.28
CA VAL A 311 -5.86 3.83 -27.44
C VAL A 311 -5.07 3.89 -26.13
N GLY A 312 -3.91 3.22 -26.12
CA GLY A 312 -3.03 3.13 -24.97
C GLY A 312 -3.55 2.27 -23.82
N ILE A 313 -4.55 1.41 -24.04
CA ILE A 313 -5.12 0.52 -23.02
C ILE A 313 -5.00 -0.94 -23.49
N GLU A 314 -4.31 -1.75 -22.70
CA GLU A 314 -4.11 -3.17 -22.95
C GLU A 314 -4.65 -3.99 -21.77
N GLU A 315 -5.27 -5.13 -22.08
CA GLU A 315 -5.63 -6.18 -21.11
C GLU A 315 -4.58 -7.29 -21.15
N PHE A 316 -4.15 -7.75 -19.98
CA PHE A 316 -3.22 -8.85 -19.81
C PHE A 316 -3.84 -9.94 -18.96
N THR A 317 -3.71 -11.18 -19.42
CA THR A 317 -3.89 -12.34 -18.54
C THR A 317 -2.51 -12.82 -18.10
N VAL A 318 -2.28 -12.87 -16.79
CA VAL A 318 -0.99 -13.17 -16.18
C VAL A 318 -1.12 -14.42 -15.32
N ARG A 319 -0.19 -15.36 -15.46
CA ARG A 319 -0.08 -16.55 -14.60
C ARG A 319 0.31 -16.11 -13.18
N ALA A 320 -0.56 -16.35 -12.21
CA ALA A 320 -0.33 -16.05 -10.80
C ALA A 320 -1.21 -16.95 -9.91
N PRO A 321 -0.92 -18.26 -9.79
CA PRO A 321 -1.90 -19.23 -9.28
C PRO A 321 -2.32 -19.00 -7.83
N VAL A 322 -1.37 -18.66 -6.96
CA VAL A 322 -1.66 -18.42 -5.53
C VAL A 322 -2.46 -17.14 -5.31
N ILE A 323 -2.27 -16.13 -6.17
CA ILE A 323 -3.04 -14.89 -6.15
C ILE A 323 -4.46 -15.15 -6.65
N ALA A 324 -4.61 -15.83 -7.80
CA ALA A 324 -5.92 -16.10 -8.40
C ALA A 324 -6.84 -16.92 -7.49
N ARG A 325 -6.29 -17.77 -6.61
CA ARG A 325 -7.08 -18.58 -5.65
C ARG A 325 -7.61 -17.79 -4.46
N THR A 326 -6.98 -16.67 -4.11
CA THR A 326 -7.32 -15.87 -2.93
C THR A 326 -7.86 -14.49 -3.28
N ALA A 327 -7.83 -14.12 -4.56
CA ALA A 327 -8.36 -12.86 -5.07
C ALA A 327 -9.85 -12.69 -4.76
N GLN A 328 -10.19 -11.48 -4.30
CA GLN A 328 -11.55 -11.03 -4.06
C GLN A 328 -11.76 -9.66 -4.73
N ALA A 329 -13.03 -9.30 -4.97
CA ALA A 329 -13.37 -8.01 -5.56
C ALA A 329 -12.89 -6.84 -4.68
N GLY A 330 -12.51 -5.72 -5.31
CA GLY A 330 -11.94 -4.55 -4.63
C GLY A 330 -10.43 -4.62 -4.37
N GLN A 331 -9.81 -5.80 -4.52
CA GLN A 331 -8.37 -5.98 -4.30
C GLN A 331 -7.52 -5.65 -5.54
N PHE A 332 -6.23 -5.43 -5.30
CA PHE A 332 -5.25 -5.10 -6.33
C PHE A 332 -3.98 -5.93 -6.18
N VAL A 333 -3.04 -5.80 -7.12
CA VAL A 333 -1.68 -6.35 -7.01
C VAL A 333 -0.65 -5.24 -7.12
N ARG A 334 0.50 -5.44 -6.48
CA ARG A 334 1.68 -4.61 -6.70
C ARG A 334 2.55 -5.28 -7.77
N VAL A 335 2.87 -4.54 -8.83
CA VAL A 335 3.63 -5.04 -9.97
C VAL A 335 4.98 -4.32 -10.06
N LEU A 336 6.02 -5.11 -10.30
CA LEU A 336 7.33 -4.66 -10.73
C LEU A 336 7.51 -5.09 -12.20
N PRO A 337 7.52 -4.17 -13.17
CA PRO A 337 7.64 -4.52 -14.59
C PRO A 337 8.97 -5.21 -14.93
N THR A 338 10.07 -4.56 -14.56
CA THR A 338 11.46 -4.98 -14.80
C THR A 338 12.27 -4.87 -13.50
N GLN A 339 13.45 -5.50 -13.43
CA GLN A 339 14.26 -5.53 -12.19
C GLN A 339 14.70 -4.13 -11.71
N ASP A 340 14.88 -3.20 -12.65
CA ASP A 340 15.27 -1.80 -12.48
C ASP A 340 14.06 -0.83 -12.52
N GLY A 341 12.85 -1.37 -12.65
CA GLY A 341 11.61 -0.60 -12.70
C GLY A 341 11.18 -0.05 -11.34
N GLU A 342 9.97 0.50 -11.31
CA GLU A 342 9.31 0.91 -10.06
C GLU A 342 8.16 -0.03 -9.68
N LEU A 343 7.75 0.03 -8.41
CA LEU A 343 6.59 -0.70 -7.92
C LEU A 343 5.32 0.11 -8.17
N ILE A 344 4.39 -0.44 -8.95
CA ILE A 344 3.10 0.20 -9.25
C ILE A 344 1.91 -0.67 -8.79
N PRO A 345 0.84 -0.09 -8.23
CA PRO A 345 -0.38 -0.82 -7.96
C PRO A 345 -1.23 -0.95 -9.23
N LEU A 346 -1.77 -2.14 -9.49
CA LEU A 346 -2.72 -2.41 -10.58
C LEU A 346 -3.88 -3.24 -10.04
N THR A 347 -5.12 -2.83 -10.32
CA THR A 347 -6.30 -3.56 -9.83
C THR A 347 -6.41 -4.93 -10.48
N LEU A 348 -6.93 -5.90 -9.71
CA LEU A 348 -7.35 -7.19 -10.24
C LEU A 348 -8.67 -7.00 -10.99
N ALA A 349 -8.59 -6.87 -12.31
CA ALA A 349 -9.76 -6.65 -13.16
C ALA A 349 -10.61 -7.92 -13.31
N ASP A 350 -9.98 -9.09 -13.21
CA ASP A 350 -10.63 -10.40 -13.13
C ASP A 350 -9.62 -11.48 -12.71
N TRP A 351 -10.08 -12.72 -12.49
CA TRP A 351 -9.22 -13.87 -12.23
C TRP A 351 -9.92 -15.20 -12.52
N ASP A 352 -9.12 -16.23 -12.79
CA ASP A 352 -9.54 -17.62 -12.90
C ASP A 352 -8.67 -18.48 -11.97
N ALA A 353 -9.26 -18.89 -10.85
CA ALA A 353 -8.58 -19.71 -9.83
C ALA A 353 -8.19 -21.10 -10.35
N LYS A 354 -8.91 -21.65 -11.32
CA LYS A 354 -8.66 -22.98 -11.90
C LYS A 354 -7.53 -22.91 -12.93
N ALA A 355 -7.54 -21.90 -13.80
CA ALA A 355 -6.45 -21.65 -14.73
C ALA A 355 -5.18 -21.10 -14.02
N GLY A 356 -5.35 -20.53 -12.83
CA GLY A 356 -4.29 -19.93 -12.04
C GLY A 356 -3.84 -18.58 -12.61
N THR A 357 -4.76 -17.80 -13.14
CA THR A 357 -4.47 -16.55 -13.85
C THR A 357 -5.24 -15.36 -13.27
N ILE A 358 -4.62 -14.20 -13.32
CA ILE A 358 -5.24 -12.91 -13.00
C ILE A 358 -5.31 -12.04 -14.26
N THR A 359 -6.27 -11.12 -14.32
CA THR A 359 -6.38 -10.13 -15.39
C THR A 359 -6.01 -8.75 -14.87
N LEU A 360 -5.14 -8.06 -15.62
CA LEU A 360 -4.75 -6.68 -15.39
C LEU A 360 -5.12 -5.83 -16.62
N VAL A 361 -5.62 -4.61 -16.41
CA VAL A 361 -5.86 -3.64 -17.49
C VAL A 361 -4.98 -2.43 -17.24
N VAL A 362 -4.18 -2.04 -18.23
CA VAL A 362 -3.09 -1.08 -18.06
C VAL A 362 -3.19 0.03 -19.09
N GLN A 363 -3.23 1.28 -18.61
CA GLN A 363 -3.14 2.47 -19.45
C GLN A 363 -1.72 3.02 -19.52
N SER A 364 -1.27 3.29 -20.74
CA SER A 364 -0.06 4.03 -21.04
C SER A 364 -0.18 5.46 -20.50
N MET A 365 0.43 5.72 -19.35
CA MET A 365 0.40 6.99 -18.62
C MET A 365 1.80 7.49 -18.28
N GLY A 366 2.68 6.59 -17.87
CA GLY A 366 4.08 6.84 -17.53
C GLY A 366 4.98 5.73 -18.05
N SER A 367 6.30 5.85 -17.85
CA SER A 367 7.28 4.93 -18.42
C SER A 367 6.99 3.47 -18.08
N SER A 368 6.70 3.17 -16.81
CA SER A 368 6.37 1.81 -16.34
C SER A 368 5.17 1.19 -17.04
N THR A 369 4.07 1.93 -17.20
CA THR A 369 2.87 1.40 -17.85
C THR A 369 3.02 1.33 -19.37
N ILE A 370 3.78 2.24 -19.99
CA ILE A 370 4.14 2.16 -21.40
C ILE A 370 5.00 0.91 -21.67
N MET A 371 6.00 0.64 -20.81
CA MET A 371 6.84 -0.56 -20.90
C MET A 371 6.03 -1.84 -20.74
N ILE A 372 5.12 -1.92 -19.75
CA ILE A 372 4.19 -3.05 -19.64
C ILE A 372 3.37 -3.23 -20.92
N ASN A 373 2.81 -2.14 -21.46
CA ASN A 373 2.03 -2.16 -22.70
C ASN A 373 2.84 -2.59 -23.93
N GLN A 374 4.17 -2.56 -23.88
CA GLN A 374 5.03 -3.10 -24.94
C GLN A 374 5.37 -4.59 -24.76
N MET A 375 5.12 -5.16 -23.58
CA MET A 375 5.36 -6.58 -23.33
C MET A 375 4.45 -7.48 -24.18
N ARG A 376 4.93 -8.70 -24.42
CA ARG A 376 4.33 -9.72 -25.29
C ARG A 376 4.01 -10.99 -24.50
N VAL A 377 3.05 -11.76 -25.01
CA VAL A 377 2.74 -13.10 -24.49
C VAL A 377 4.03 -13.95 -24.44
N GLY A 378 4.22 -14.66 -23.33
CA GLY A 378 5.41 -15.44 -23.01
C GLY A 378 6.47 -14.67 -22.19
N GLN A 379 6.42 -13.35 -22.12
CA GLN A 379 7.29 -12.57 -21.21
C GLN A 379 6.72 -12.56 -19.80
N ALA A 380 7.58 -12.36 -18.80
CA ALA A 380 7.20 -12.31 -17.39
C ALA A 380 7.48 -10.94 -16.78
N LEU A 381 6.59 -10.52 -15.88
CA LEU A 381 6.82 -9.38 -15.00
C LEU A 381 7.89 -9.78 -13.96
N ALA A 382 8.77 -8.85 -13.59
CA ALA A 382 9.83 -9.10 -12.61
C ALA A 382 9.27 -9.44 -11.21
N GLY A 383 8.08 -8.95 -10.88
CA GLY A 383 7.38 -9.32 -9.65
C GLY A 383 5.92 -8.94 -9.64
N VAL A 384 5.08 -9.78 -9.03
CA VAL A 384 3.67 -9.51 -8.77
C VAL A 384 3.34 -9.99 -7.37
N ALA A 385 2.92 -9.09 -6.49
CA ALA A 385 2.53 -9.39 -5.11
C ALA A 385 1.04 -9.10 -4.89
N GLY A 386 0.32 -10.05 -4.30
CA GLY A 386 -1.07 -9.88 -3.89
C GLY A 386 -1.82 -11.17 -3.60
N PRO A 387 -3.16 -11.13 -3.56
CA PRO A 387 -3.98 -9.92 -3.67
C PRO A 387 -3.74 -8.97 -2.47
N LEU A 388 -3.77 -7.67 -2.69
CA LEU A 388 -3.52 -6.62 -1.69
C LEU A 388 -4.77 -5.73 -1.53
N GLY A 389 -4.80 -4.94 -0.46
CA GLY A 389 -5.99 -4.21 -0.06
C GLY A 389 -6.97 -5.07 0.73
N ARG A 390 -8.02 -4.41 1.21
CA ARG A 390 -9.23 -5.05 1.72
C ARG A 390 -10.15 -5.34 0.54
N PRO A 391 -10.84 -6.50 0.55
CA PRO A 391 -11.92 -6.71 -0.40
C PRO A 391 -13.02 -5.68 -0.20
N SER A 392 -13.82 -5.43 -1.23
CA SER A 392 -15.03 -4.61 -1.12
C SER A 392 -15.94 -5.17 -0.05
N ASP A 393 -16.58 -4.30 0.72
CA ASP A 393 -17.64 -4.71 1.63
C ASP A 393 -18.89 -4.99 0.81
N LEU A 394 -19.47 -6.17 0.98
CA LEU A 394 -20.54 -6.66 0.13
C LEU A 394 -21.69 -7.14 0.99
N GLU A 395 -22.85 -6.50 0.83
CA GLU A 395 -24.08 -6.90 1.50
C GLU A 395 -25.27 -6.95 0.53
N ARG A 396 -26.33 -7.64 0.97
CA ARG A 396 -27.60 -7.74 0.23
C ARG A 396 -28.50 -6.60 0.64
N TYR A 397 -28.88 -5.76 -0.31
CA TYR A 397 -29.82 -4.66 -0.13
C TYR A 397 -31.28 -5.07 -0.45
N PRO A 398 -32.29 -4.29 0.00
CA PRO A 398 -33.68 -4.51 -0.36
C PRO A 398 -33.92 -4.51 -1.88
N ASP A 399 -34.84 -5.35 -2.35
CA ASP A 399 -35.08 -5.62 -3.78
C ASP A 399 -35.49 -4.38 -4.60
N ASP A 400 -36.03 -3.36 -3.94
CA ASP A 400 -36.46 -2.10 -4.53
C ASP A 400 -35.34 -1.05 -4.59
N THR A 401 -34.14 -1.34 -4.07
CA THR A 401 -33.00 -0.42 -4.12
C THR A 401 -32.04 -0.76 -5.28
N THR A 402 -31.07 0.12 -5.56
CA THR A 402 -29.94 -0.12 -6.47
C THR A 402 -28.62 0.29 -5.85
N VAL A 403 -27.55 -0.44 -6.18
CA VAL A 403 -26.17 -0.01 -5.96
C VAL A 403 -25.68 0.64 -7.26
N VAL A 404 -25.22 1.89 -7.18
CA VAL A 404 -24.77 2.64 -8.35
C VAL A 404 -23.25 2.63 -8.44
N PHE A 405 -22.70 2.12 -9.53
CA PHE A 405 -21.28 2.21 -9.82
C PHE A 405 -21.03 3.35 -10.80
N THR A 406 -20.09 4.25 -10.49
CA THR A 406 -19.58 5.22 -11.47
C THR A 406 -18.15 4.86 -11.85
N ALA A 407 -17.93 4.59 -13.14
CA ALA A 407 -16.64 4.21 -13.70
C ALA A 407 -16.15 5.27 -14.69
N GLY A 408 -14.94 5.81 -14.50
CA GLY A 408 -14.34 6.76 -15.45
C GLY A 408 -13.20 6.13 -16.26
N GLY A 409 -13.41 5.80 -17.54
CA GLY A 409 -12.41 5.15 -18.39
C GLY A 409 -11.87 3.87 -17.76
N LEU A 410 -10.60 3.88 -17.31
CA LEU A 410 -10.01 2.76 -16.55
C LEU A 410 -10.57 2.55 -15.14
N GLY A 411 -11.57 3.33 -14.74
CA GLY A 411 -12.45 2.97 -13.64
C GLY A 411 -13.33 1.75 -13.93
N LEU A 412 -13.52 1.35 -15.19
CA LEU A 412 -14.39 0.23 -15.53
C LEU A 412 -13.80 -1.15 -15.15
N PRO A 413 -12.52 -1.48 -15.43
CA PRO A 413 -11.85 -2.69 -14.94
C PRO A 413 -11.96 -2.98 -13.43
N PRO A 414 -11.71 -2.02 -12.52
CA PRO A 414 -11.86 -2.25 -11.09
C PRO A 414 -13.33 -2.35 -10.66
N VAL A 415 -14.27 -1.68 -11.33
CA VAL A 415 -15.71 -1.80 -11.05
C VAL A 415 -16.24 -3.19 -11.40
N TYR A 416 -15.80 -3.77 -12.52
CA TYR A 416 -16.32 -5.03 -13.05
C TYR A 416 -16.42 -6.18 -12.03
N PRO A 417 -15.36 -6.56 -11.28
CA PRO A 417 -15.46 -7.66 -10.31
C PRO A 417 -16.37 -7.32 -9.13
N ILE A 418 -16.39 -6.07 -8.66
CA ILE A 418 -17.23 -5.65 -7.52
C ILE A 418 -18.71 -5.71 -7.92
N MET A 419 -19.02 -5.10 -9.06
CA MET A 419 -20.33 -5.12 -9.70
C MET A 419 -20.84 -6.55 -9.87
N ARG A 420 -19.99 -7.46 -10.36
CA ARG A 420 -20.31 -8.89 -10.52
C ARG A 420 -20.68 -9.56 -9.20
N GLU A 421 -19.97 -9.28 -8.11
CA GLU A 421 -20.29 -9.86 -6.82
C GLU A 421 -21.60 -9.29 -6.23
N HIS A 422 -21.91 -8.01 -6.41
CA HIS A 422 -23.23 -7.47 -6.04
C HIS A 422 -24.36 -8.16 -6.82
N LEU A 423 -24.20 -8.36 -8.13
CA LEU A 423 -25.18 -9.08 -8.96
C LEU A 423 -25.36 -10.54 -8.49
N ARG A 424 -24.27 -11.22 -8.12
CA ARG A 424 -24.33 -12.59 -7.55
C ARG A 424 -25.04 -12.67 -6.21
N LEU A 425 -24.96 -11.62 -5.40
CA LEU A 425 -25.77 -11.47 -4.18
C LEU A 425 -27.25 -11.16 -4.47
N GLY A 426 -27.59 -10.89 -5.74
CA GLY A 426 -28.93 -10.58 -6.22
C GLY A 426 -29.24 -9.09 -6.26
N ASN A 427 -28.29 -8.20 -5.93
CA ASN A 427 -28.49 -6.75 -5.91
C ASN A 427 -28.84 -6.24 -7.29
N HIS A 428 -29.81 -5.34 -7.35
CA HIS A 428 -29.95 -4.52 -8.54
C HIS A 428 -28.78 -3.53 -8.58
N VAL A 429 -28.21 -3.36 -9.76
CA VAL A 429 -27.01 -2.59 -9.99
C VAL A 429 -27.25 -1.63 -11.14
N THR A 430 -26.80 -0.40 -10.99
CA THR A 430 -26.75 0.57 -12.08
C THR A 430 -25.30 0.96 -12.33
N LEU A 431 -24.74 0.56 -13.47
CA LEU A 431 -23.43 0.99 -13.94
C LEU A 431 -23.56 2.28 -14.75
N ILE A 432 -22.86 3.34 -14.33
CA ILE A 432 -22.64 4.56 -15.09
C ILE A 432 -21.18 4.57 -15.56
N SER A 433 -20.94 4.27 -16.83
CA SER A 433 -19.60 4.22 -17.41
C SER A 433 -19.32 5.45 -18.27
N GLY A 434 -18.39 6.29 -17.81
CA GLY A 434 -18.00 7.55 -18.43
C GLY A 434 -16.73 7.44 -19.28
N PHE A 435 -16.79 7.98 -20.49
CA PHE A 435 -15.65 8.08 -21.42
C PHE A 435 -15.55 9.50 -21.98
N ARG A 436 -14.40 9.86 -22.55
CA ARG A 436 -14.27 11.18 -23.19
C ARG A 436 -15.04 11.23 -24.51
N SER A 437 -15.03 10.14 -25.26
CA SER A 437 -15.63 9.99 -26.59
C SER A 437 -15.80 8.50 -26.91
N ALA A 438 -16.62 8.17 -27.91
CA ALA A 438 -16.96 6.80 -28.29
C ALA A 438 -15.75 5.95 -28.72
N ASP A 439 -14.75 6.53 -29.36
CA ASP A 439 -13.53 5.83 -29.80
C ASP A 439 -12.62 5.36 -28.65
N LEU A 440 -12.85 5.87 -27.44
CA LEU A 440 -12.13 5.49 -26.23
C LEU A 440 -12.91 4.48 -25.37
N MET A 441 -14.12 4.10 -25.80
CA MET A 441 -14.91 3.07 -25.11
C MET A 441 -14.25 1.70 -25.30
N PHE A 442 -14.42 0.85 -24.29
CA PHE A 442 -14.02 -0.55 -24.32
C PHE A 442 -14.90 -1.35 -23.36
N TRP A 443 -14.98 -2.66 -23.59
CA TRP A 443 -15.84 -3.61 -22.87
C TRP A 443 -17.34 -3.37 -23.03
N ASP A 444 -17.75 -2.46 -23.91
CA ASP A 444 -19.13 -2.01 -24.12
C ASP A 444 -19.89 -2.83 -25.17
N GLY A 445 -19.19 -3.65 -25.97
CA GLY A 445 -19.83 -4.51 -26.97
C GLY A 445 -20.68 -5.65 -26.35
N PRO A 446 -21.68 -6.18 -27.09
CA PRO A 446 -22.57 -7.25 -26.61
C PRO A 446 -21.82 -8.54 -26.24
N GLU A 447 -20.74 -8.83 -26.97
CA GLU A 447 -19.87 -10.00 -26.74
C GLU A 447 -18.64 -9.67 -25.88
N GLU A 448 -18.55 -8.45 -25.35
CA GLU A 448 -17.48 -8.01 -24.45
C GLU A 448 -17.93 -8.09 -22.99
N ARG A 449 -17.10 -7.63 -22.04
CA ARG A 449 -17.34 -7.91 -20.60
C ARG A 449 -18.67 -7.38 -20.08
N ILE A 450 -19.03 -6.14 -20.41
CA ILE A 450 -20.28 -5.53 -19.93
C ILE A 450 -21.49 -6.12 -20.65
N GLY A 451 -21.39 -6.39 -21.95
CA GLY A 451 -22.45 -7.08 -22.70
C GLY A 451 -22.73 -8.48 -22.17
N ARG A 452 -21.69 -9.28 -21.92
CA ARG A 452 -21.82 -10.65 -21.37
C ARG A 452 -22.45 -10.68 -19.99
N ILE A 453 -22.01 -9.80 -19.08
CA ILE A 453 -22.58 -9.78 -17.72
C ILE A 453 -24.01 -9.23 -17.72
N LYS A 454 -24.34 -8.28 -18.60
CA LYS A 454 -25.73 -7.85 -18.81
C LYS A 454 -26.61 -8.98 -19.35
N ALA A 455 -26.09 -9.80 -20.26
CA ALA A 455 -26.81 -10.97 -20.77
C ALA A 455 -26.99 -12.07 -19.70
N GLU A 456 -26.00 -12.25 -18.82
CA GLU A 456 -26.05 -13.21 -17.70
C GLU A 456 -27.09 -12.82 -16.64
N PHE A 457 -27.14 -11.55 -16.23
CA PHE A 457 -27.97 -11.08 -15.11
C PHE A 457 -29.26 -10.36 -15.53
N GLY A 458 -29.45 -10.09 -16.82
CA GLY A 458 -30.67 -9.51 -17.38
C GLY A 458 -31.05 -8.18 -16.72
N ASP A 459 -32.28 -8.10 -16.20
CA ASP A 459 -32.86 -6.88 -15.62
C ASP A 459 -32.29 -6.48 -14.25
N GLN A 460 -31.35 -7.26 -13.69
CA GLN A 460 -30.65 -6.86 -12.46
C GLN A 460 -29.58 -5.79 -12.71
N LEU A 461 -29.09 -5.63 -13.94
CA LEU A 461 -28.02 -4.68 -14.29
C LEU A 461 -28.52 -3.60 -15.25
N ASP A 462 -28.63 -2.36 -14.83
CA ASP A 462 -28.78 -1.22 -15.75
C ASP A 462 -27.41 -0.67 -16.15
N VAL A 463 -27.23 -0.33 -17.43
CA VAL A 463 -25.98 0.25 -17.94
C VAL A 463 -26.28 1.58 -18.62
N ILE A 464 -25.60 2.62 -18.16
CA ILE A 464 -25.68 3.98 -18.67
C ILE A 464 -24.27 4.38 -19.12
N TYR A 465 -24.11 4.61 -20.43
CA TYR A 465 -22.89 5.21 -20.96
C TYR A 465 -23.02 6.73 -20.95
N ALA A 466 -21.94 7.41 -20.53
CA ALA A 466 -21.82 8.85 -20.61
C ALA A 466 -20.56 9.22 -21.40
N THR A 467 -20.69 10.11 -22.39
CA THR A 467 -19.56 10.63 -23.17
C THR A 467 -19.50 12.14 -23.07
N ASN A 468 -18.30 12.68 -22.84
CA ASN A 468 -18.14 14.13 -22.66
C ASN A 468 -18.61 14.91 -23.90
N ASP A 469 -18.39 14.36 -25.09
CA ASP A 469 -18.76 14.96 -26.37
C ASP A 469 -20.18 14.60 -26.86
N GLY A 470 -20.87 13.69 -26.17
CA GLY A 470 -22.21 13.23 -26.55
C GLY A 470 -22.23 12.26 -27.72
N SER A 471 -21.08 11.69 -28.10
CA SER A 471 -20.98 10.71 -29.19
C SER A 471 -21.79 9.42 -28.95
N VAL A 472 -21.89 8.97 -27.70
CA VAL A 472 -22.71 7.81 -27.27
C VAL A 472 -23.33 8.07 -25.90
N GLY A 473 -24.59 7.66 -25.72
CA GLY A 473 -25.29 7.70 -24.44
C GLY A 473 -25.61 9.12 -23.96
N VAL A 474 -25.44 9.37 -22.67
CA VAL A 474 -25.70 10.68 -22.06
C VAL A 474 -24.52 11.62 -22.32
N GLN A 475 -24.78 12.79 -22.90
CA GLN A 475 -23.74 13.81 -23.03
C GLN A 475 -23.36 14.37 -21.65
N GLY A 476 -22.07 14.33 -21.31
CA GLY A 476 -21.53 14.88 -20.08
C GLY A 476 -20.68 13.87 -19.30
N PHE A 477 -20.58 14.10 -17.99
CA PHE A 477 -19.79 13.26 -17.08
C PHE A 477 -20.68 12.22 -16.38
N VAL A 478 -20.07 11.26 -15.68
CA VAL A 478 -20.81 10.26 -14.87
C VAL A 478 -21.73 10.91 -13.81
N THR A 479 -21.41 12.13 -13.38
CA THR A 479 -22.23 12.89 -12.43
C THR A 479 -23.57 13.33 -13.01
N THR A 480 -23.68 13.49 -14.34
CA THR A 480 -24.91 13.94 -14.99
C THR A 480 -26.07 12.92 -14.84
N PRO A 481 -25.93 11.65 -15.26
CA PRO A 481 -26.98 10.65 -15.01
C PRO A 481 -27.13 10.35 -13.51
N LEU A 482 -26.06 10.38 -12.72
CA LEU A 482 -26.15 10.17 -11.27
C LEU A 482 -27.00 11.27 -10.59
N GLU A 483 -26.80 12.54 -10.94
CA GLU A 483 -27.59 13.65 -10.42
C GLU A 483 -29.07 13.51 -10.79
N ALA A 484 -29.38 13.07 -12.02
CA ALA A 484 -30.74 12.80 -12.43
C ALA A 484 -31.40 11.71 -11.57
N MET A 485 -30.67 10.63 -11.28
CA MET A 485 -31.15 9.56 -10.39
C MET A 485 -31.36 10.03 -8.95
N LEU A 486 -30.42 10.82 -8.41
CA LEU A 486 -30.52 11.39 -7.06
C LEU A 486 -31.75 12.31 -6.92
N LYS A 487 -31.97 13.19 -7.90
CA LYS A 487 -33.16 14.06 -7.96
C LYS A 487 -34.45 13.27 -8.08
N ALA A 488 -34.48 12.23 -8.91
CA ALA A 488 -35.65 11.36 -9.04
C ALA A 488 -35.99 10.69 -7.70
N ASN A 489 -34.99 10.11 -7.03
CA ASN A 489 -35.15 9.45 -5.73
C ASN A 489 -35.67 10.44 -4.67
N GLN A 490 -35.10 11.65 -4.59
CA GLN A 490 -35.59 12.71 -3.69
C GLN A 490 -37.04 13.13 -3.99
N ALA A 491 -37.46 13.10 -5.26
CA ALA A 491 -38.84 13.36 -5.67
C ALA A 491 -39.80 12.17 -5.43
N GLY A 492 -39.33 11.07 -4.84
CA GLY A 492 -40.12 9.85 -4.62
C GLY A 492 -40.38 9.05 -5.90
N SER A 493 -39.52 9.19 -6.90
CA SER A 493 -39.62 8.51 -8.18
C SER A 493 -38.34 7.75 -8.52
N GLY A 494 -38.44 6.72 -9.35
CA GLY A 494 -37.29 5.86 -9.64
C GLY A 494 -36.91 4.94 -8.48
N ARG A 495 -35.77 4.27 -8.61
CA ARG A 495 -35.28 3.25 -7.69
C ARG A 495 -34.41 3.90 -6.60
N PRO A 496 -34.70 3.73 -5.31
CA PRO A 496 -33.83 4.21 -4.24
C PRO A 496 -32.38 3.74 -4.38
N ILE A 497 -31.42 4.63 -4.14
CA ILE A 497 -29.98 4.32 -4.19
C ILE A 497 -29.53 3.90 -2.79
N ALA A 498 -29.08 2.65 -2.65
CA ALA A 498 -28.55 2.13 -1.40
C ALA A 498 -27.13 2.67 -1.13
N GLU A 499 -26.29 2.64 -2.17
CA GLU A 499 -24.90 3.07 -2.10
C GLU A 499 -24.42 3.51 -3.49
N VAL A 500 -23.43 4.40 -3.52
CA VAL A 500 -22.65 4.75 -4.71
C VAL A 500 -21.19 4.30 -4.54
N VAL A 501 -20.68 3.52 -5.49
CA VAL A 501 -19.26 3.16 -5.55
C VAL A 501 -18.61 3.87 -6.74
N THR A 502 -17.61 4.72 -6.48
CA THR A 502 -16.95 5.52 -7.51
C THR A 502 -15.49 5.11 -7.72
N ILE A 503 -15.13 4.83 -8.97
CA ILE A 503 -13.76 4.45 -9.35
C ILE A 503 -13.37 5.13 -10.65
N GLY A 504 -12.26 5.84 -10.66
CA GLY A 504 -11.77 6.55 -11.83
C GLY A 504 -10.75 7.63 -11.46
N PRO A 505 -10.58 8.67 -12.30
CA PRO A 505 -9.71 9.79 -11.97
C PRO A 505 -10.08 10.43 -10.62
N PRO A 506 -9.11 10.87 -9.80
CA PRO A 506 -9.37 11.46 -8.49
C PRO A 506 -10.39 12.62 -8.51
N MET A 507 -10.32 13.47 -9.53
CA MET A 507 -11.28 14.57 -9.72
C MET A 507 -12.72 14.07 -9.95
N MET A 508 -12.89 12.94 -10.65
CA MET A 508 -14.21 12.35 -10.87
C MET A 508 -14.77 11.79 -9.57
N MET A 509 -13.96 11.04 -8.82
CA MET A 509 -14.37 10.47 -7.53
C MET A 509 -14.75 11.57 -6.52
N ARG A 510 -13.97 12.66 -6.48
CA ARG A 510 -14.31 13.86 -5.72
C ARG A 510 -15.65 14.44 -6.16
N ALA A 511 -15.88 14.62 -7.46
CA ALA A 511 -17.13 15.20 -7.96
C ALA A 511 -18.35 14.32 -7.60
N VAL A 512 -18.20 12.99 -7.62
CA VAL A 512 -19.25 12.06 -7.18
C VAL A 512 -19.48 12.16 -5.66
N SER A 513 -18.42 12.25 -4.87
CA SER A 513 -18.50 12.49 -3.42
C SER A 513 -19.26 13.79 -3.10
N ASP A 514 -18.84 14.90 -3.72
CA ASP A 514 -19.45 16.22 -3.50
C ASP A 514 -20.92 16.26 -3.94
N LEU A 515 -21.26 15.54 -5.02
CA LEU A 515 -22.63 15.44 -5.53
C LEU A 515 -23.55 14.63 -4.60
N THR A 516 -23.08 13.51 -4.07
CA THR A 516 -23.90 12.57 -3.28
C THR A 516 -24.11 13.02 -1.84
N LYS A 517 -23.16 13.76 -1.27
CA LYS A 517 -23.16 14.20 0.13
C LYS A 517 -24.43 14.97 0.56
N PRO A 518 -24.95 15.96 -0.20
CA PRO A 518 -26.18 16.67 0.17
C PRO A 518 -27.44 15.80 0.14
N TYR A 519 -27.41 14.67 -0.59
CA TYR A 519 -28.53 13.72 -0.65
C TYR A 519 -28.47 12.65 0.44
N GLY A 520 -27.38 12.59 1.21
CA GLY A 520 -27.20 11.61 2.29
C GLY A 520 -27.03 10.17 1.81
N VAL A 521 -26.60 9.97 0.55
CA VAL A 521 -26.39 8.63 -0.01
C VAL A 521 -24.98 8.14 0.34
N PRO A 522 -24.82 6.97 1.00
CA PRO A 522 -23.51 6.38 1.28
C PRO A 522 -22.67 6.29 -0.01
N THR A 523 -21.42 6.73 0.06
CA THR A 523 -20.55 6.77 -1.12
C THR A 523 -19.15 6.31 -0.78
N VAL A 524 -18.67 5.32 -1.53
CA VAL A 524 -17.33 4.74 -1.40
C VAL A 524 -16.50 5.13 -2.62
N ALA A 525 -15.26 5.56 -2.41
CA ALA A 525 -14.28 5.80 -3.46
C ALA A 525 -13.16 4.76 -3.40
N SER A 526 -12.89 4.08 -4.52
CA SER A 526 -11.74 3.17 -4.63
C SER A 526 -10.52 3.95 -5.13
N LEU A 527 -9.59 4.22 -4.22
CA LEU A 527 -8.52 5.18 -4.44
C LEU A 527 -7.32 4.60 -5.18
N ASN A 528 -6.72 5.41 -6.03
CA ASN A 528 -5.50 5.12 -6.81
C ASN A 528 -4.27 5.85 -6.25
N SER A 529 -4.14 5.95 -4.92
CA SER A 529 -3.02 6.63 -4.24
C SER A 529 -1.66 6.10 -4.71
N ILE A 530 -0.62 6.94 -4.65
CA ILE A 530 0.77 6.50 -4.83
C ILE A 530 1.09 5.39 -3.82
N MET A 531 1.64 4.27 -4.29
CA MET A 531 2.08 3.17 -3.44
C MET A 531 3.54 2.84 -3.73
N VAL A 532 4.24 2.29 -2.72
CA VAL A 532 5.59 1.73 -2.90
C VAL A 532 5.56 0.29 -2.43
N ASP A 533 5.50 0.05 -1.11
CA ASP A 533 5.50 -1.31 -0.58
C ASP A 533 4.14 -2.01 -0.73
N ALA A 534 3.04 -1.24 -0.65
CA ALA A 534 1.66 -1.70 -0.70
C ALA A 534 1.25 -2.70 0.40
N THR A 535 1.95 -2.69 1.53
CA THR A 535 1.70 -3.55 2.69
C THR A 535 1.64 -2.76 4.01
N GLY A 536 1.64 -1.42 3.95
CA GLY A 536 1.58 -0.54 5.12
C GLY A 536 2.94 -0.23 5.75
N MET A 537 4.07 -0.58 5.11
CA MET A 537 5.40 -0.36 5.67
C MET A 537 5.97 1.03 5.39
N CYS A 538 5.54 1.72 4.33
CA CYS A 538 6.15 3.00 3.97
C CYS A 538 5.27 4.23 4.22
N GLY A 539 3.94 4.11 4.15
CA GLY A 539 3.06 5.29 4.27
C GLY A 539 3.05 6.21 3.03
N ALA A 540 3.46 5.74 1.85
CA ALA A 540 3.31 6.51 0.60
C ALA A 540 1.84 6.69 0.21
N CYS A 541 0.99 5.70 0.54
CA CYS A 541 -0.41 5.63 0.13
C CYS A 541 -1.38 6.29 1.12
N MET A 542 -0.92 7.32 1.80
CA MET A 542 -1.67 7.94 2.89
C MET A 542 -2.80 8.80 2.35
N VAL A 543 -3.96 8.64 2.99
CA VAL A 543 -5.20 9.34 2.67
C VAL A 543 -5.62 10.12 3.92
N PRO A 544 -5.71 11.46 3.82
CA PRO A 544 -6.26 12.28 4.90
C PRO A 544 -7.78 12.07 4.95
N VAL A 545 -8.28 11.58 6.08
CA VAL A 545 -9.72 11.37 6.28
C VAL A 545 -10.17 12.00 7.61
N THR A 546 -11.41 12.45 7.68
CA THR A 546 -12.00 12.99 8.90
C THR A 546 -12.84 11.92 9.57
N GLU A 547 -12.43 11.48 10.76
CA GLU A 547 -13.17 10.53 11.61
C GLU A 547 -13.41 11.19 12.97
N ASP A 548 -14.65 11.16 13.46
CA ASP A 548 -15.05 11.77 14.74
C ASP A 548 -14.61 13.24 14.92
N GLY A 549 -14.62 13.99 13.81
CA GLY A 549 -14.20 15.40 13.75
C GLY A 549 -12.68 15.60 13.81
N GLN A 550 -11.88 14.54 13.76
CA GLN A 550 -10.42 14.58 13.75
C GLN A 550 -9.86 14.13 12.40
N LEU A 551 -8.82 14.81 11.94
CA LEU A 551 -8.07 14.39 10.76
C LEU A 551 -7.18 13.21 11.13
N VAL A 552 -7.50 12.05 10.59
CA VAL A 552 -6.71 10.83 10.73
C VAL A 552 -6.13 10.42 9.38
N ARG A 553 -5.16 9.52 9.40
CA ARG A 553 -4.49 9.02 8.20
C ARG A 553 -4.78 7.56 8.03
N LYS A 554 -5.43 7.23 6.91
CA LYS A 554 -5.58 5.86 6.45
C LYS A 554 -4.53 5.52 5.41
N HIS A 555 -4.11 4.27 5.39
CA HIS A 555 -3.23 3.72 4.37
C HIS A 555 -4.08 3.00 3.33
N ALA A 556 -4.20 3.54 2.11
CA ALA A 556 -5.03 2.91 1.06
C ALA A 556 -4.70 1.42 0.82
N CYS A 557 -3.44 0.99 1.00
CA CYS A 557 -3.05 -0.41 0.78
C CYS A 557 -3.48 -1.43 1.86
N ILE A 558 -3.79 -0.99 3.09
CA ILE A 558 -4.19 -1.90 4.20
C ILE A 558 -5.53 -1.52 4.85
N ASP A 559 -5.90 -0.24 4.80
CA ASP A 559 -7.17 0.29 5.28
C ASP A 559 -8.21 0.43 4.15
N GLY A 560 -7.77 0.48 2.89
CA GLY A 560 -8.60 0.57 1.68
C GLY A 560 -8.33 -0.56 0.69
N PRO A 561 -8.37 -0.32 -0.65
CA PRO A 561 -8.33 0.98 -1.32
C PRO A 561 -9.67 1.72 -1.33
N GLU A 562 -10.75 1.03 -1.02
CA GLU A 562 -12.09 1.60 -0.85
C GLU A 562 -12.21 2.31 0.49
N ILE A 563 -12.53 3.61 0.44
CA ILE A 563 -12.69 4.48 1.61
C ILE A 563 -13.99 5.27 1.43
N ASP A 564 -14.71 5.52 2.53
CA ASP A 564 -15.83 6.46 2.57
C ASP A 564 -15.41 7.80 1.93
N ALA A 565 -16.02 8.11 0.79
CA ALA A 565 -15.66 9.24 -0.04
C ALA A 565 -15.97 10.57 0.67
N HIS A 566 -16.97 10.60 1.55
CA HIS A 566 -17.40 11.80 2.27
C HIS A 566 -16.47 12.15 3.44
N ALA A 567 -15.73 11.16 3.94
CA ALA A 567 -14.73 11.32 4.99
C ALA A 567 -13.38 11.82 4.45
N ILE A 568 -13.08 11.62 3.16
CA ILE A 568 -11.81 12.04 2.56
C ILE A 568 -11.71 13.57 2.52
N ASP A 569 -10.59 14.10 3.00
CA ASP A 569 -10.22 15.50 2.78
C ASP A 569 -9.60 15.63 1.36
N TRP A 570 -10.47 15.79 0.36
CA TRP A 570 -10.07 15.83 -1.04
C TRP A 570 -9.11 16.99 -1.35
N GLU A 571 -9.24 18.14 -0.68
CA GLU A 571 -8.31 19.27 -0.87
C GLU A 571 -6.89 18.90 -0.45
N LYS A 572 -6.74 18.21 0.68
CA LYS A 572 -5.44 17.74 1.16
C LYS A 572 -4.91 16.54 0.38
N PHE A 573 -5.79 15.74 -0.22
CA PHE A 573 -5.41 14.52 -0.93
C PHE A 573 -4.97 14.78 -2.37
N MET A 574 -5.67 15.66 -3.10
CA MET A 574 -5.45 15.90 -4.53
C MET A 574 -4.02 16.32 -4.93
N PRO A 575 -3.30 17.18 -4.18
CA PRO A 575 -1.94 17.58 -4.55
C PRO A 575 -0.97 16.39 -4.67
N ARG A 576 -1.22 15.29 -3.95
CA ARG A 576 -0.34 14.11 -3.93
C ARG A 576 -0.12 13.50 -5.30
N PHE A 577 -1.10 13.58 -6.20
CA PHE A 577 -1.00 13.08 -7.57
C PHE A 577 -0.05 13.91 -8.46
N GLY A 578 0.42 15.07 -7.97
CA GLY A 578 1.42 15.89 -8.65
C GLY A 578 2.84 15.77 -8.08
N LEU A 579 3.04 14.99 -7.00
CA LEU A 579 4.29 14.96 -6.23
C LEU A 579 5.53 14.66 -7.10
N PHE A 580 5.42 13.70 -8.02
CA PHE A 580 6.54 13.23 -8.84
C PHE A 580 6.39 13.58 -10.32
N ARG A 581 5.52 14.54 -10.66
CA ARG A 581 5.21 14.86 -12.07
C ARG A 581 6.44 15.24 -12.89
N ALA A 582 7.39 15.97 -12.28
CA ALA A 582 8.62 16.36 -12.95
C ALA A 582 9.52 15.14 -13.25
N GLN A 583 9.70 14.26 -12.25
CA GLN A 583 10.48 13.02 -12.37
C GLN A 583 9.85 12.05 -13.38
N GLU A 584 8.52 11.93 -13.38
CA GLU A 584 7.78 11.12 -14.35
C GLU A 584 7.97 11.63 -15.78
N GLN A 585 7.96 12.95 -15.99
CA GLN A 585 8.22 13.57 -17.30
C GLN A 585 9.66 13.34 -17.76
N GLU A 586 10.63 13.48 -16.85
CA GLU A 586 12.05 13.23 -17.14
C GLU A 586 12.29 11.77 -17.53
N SER A 587 11.73 10.82 -16.77
CA SER A 587 11.79 9.39 -17.10
C SER A 587 11.20 9.11 -18.49
N ARG A 588 10.02 9.66 -18.81
CA ARG A 588 9.41 9.49 -20.14
C ARG A 588 10.32 10.02 -21.25
N ALA A 589 10.88 11.21 -21.08
CA ALA A 589 11.80 11.80 -22.05
C ALA A 589 13.06 10.94 -22.24
N LYS A 590 13.62 10.40 -21.15
CA LYS A 590 14.78 9.48 -21.17
C LYS A 590 14.50 8.22 -21.98
N HIS A 591 13.28 7.70 -21.94
CA HIS A 591 12.84 6.52 -22.72
C HIS A 591 12.34 6.85 -24.14
N GLY A 592 12.21 8.13 -24.49
CA GLY A 592 11.72 8.56 -25.80
C GLY A 592 10.20 8.45 -25.99
N PHE A 593 9.43 8.61 -24.90
CA PHE A 593 7.95 8.56 -24.88
C PHE A 593 7.26 9.93 -24.88
#